data_AF-A0AAX6GIF1-F1
#
_entry.id   AF-A0AAX6GIF1-F1
#
_cell.length_a   1.000
_cell.length_b   1.000
_cell.length_c   1.000
_cell.angle_alpha   90.00
_cell.angle_beta   90.00
_cell.angle_gamma   90.00
#
_symmetry.space_group_name_H-M   'P 1'
#
loop_
_entity.id
_entity.type
_entity.pdbx_description
1 polymer ?
#
loop_
_entity_poly.entity_id
_entity_poly.type
_entity_poly.pdbx_seq_one_letter_code
_entity_poly.pdbx_strand_id
1 'polypeptide(L)'
;MSIWKVMVLMWHTLVDVLLFVATFTFLKDTETPLKGKEGVGFHRKRFINRDLSMDDVKVVKNAFGCTVNDVLVGITSAALSRYLNRRYGEMDGAKNLPPNIRLRTTMLVNVRKNSGIHALAELMNGHGGARWGNRIGFTILRLPIAMFEDPVDYIRKGVEVSERKKNSLEAIFTYASGVLIVKLFGIKIAETLCHRIVSNTTVCFSSIPGPVEEIGFNDHPLVYIAPSVYGHPHAVTLHFQSYMNKIKLVVAVDELTVPDPKGLADDFVESLKLIKDATVKHSS
;
A
#
# COMPACT_ATOMS: atom_id res chain seq x y z
N MET A 1 22.79 11.54 15.83
CA MET A 1 21.31 11.48 15.87
C MET A 1 20.88 12.16 17.16
N SER A 2 20.01 13.18 17.13
CA SER A 2 19.58 13.88 18.35
C SER A 2 18.80 12.93 19.28
N ILE A 3 19.01 13.00 20.60
CA ILE A 3 18.31 12.19 21.62
C ILE A 3 16.80 12.21 21.38
N TRP A 4 16.25 13.38 21.04
CA TRP A 4 14.85 13.56 20.69
C TRP A 4 14.38 12.65 19.56
N LYS A 5 15.15 12.55 18.47
CA LYS A 5 14.80 11.68 17.32
C LYS A 5 14.75 10.21 17.73
N VAL A 6 15.64 9.80 18.64
CA VAL A 6 15.64 8.42 19.15
C VAL A 6 14.43 8.16 20.05
N MET A 7 14.08 9.11 20.92
CA MET A 7 12.86 9.01 21.76
C MET A 7 11.59 8.91 20.91
N VAL A 8 11.46 9.75 19.88
CA VAL A 8 10.32 9.71 18.94
C VAL A 8 10.25 8.37 18.23
N LEU A 9 11.38 7.86 17.72
CA LEU A 9 11.44 6.54 17.07
C LEU A 9 11.01 5.41 18.02
N MET A 10 11.51 5.41 19.26
CA MET A 10 11.13 4.42 20.27
C MET A 10 9.64 4.48 20.59
N TRP A 11 9.10 5.67 20.77
CA TRP A 11 7.67 5.88 21.06
C TRP A 11 6.78 5.40 19.91
N HIS A 12 7.07 5.83 18.68
CA HIS A 12 6.32 5.38 17.49
C HIS A 12 6.39 3.87 17.31
N THR A 13 7.57 3.27 17.53
CA THR A 13 7.75 1.82 17.45
C THR A 13 6.90 1.10 18.51
N LEU A 14 6.92 1.57 19.77
CA LEU A 14 6.11 1.00 20.83
C LEU A 14 4.62 1.05 20.48
N VAL A 15 4.12 2.22 20.05
CA VAL A 15 2.71 2.39 19.65
C VAL A 15 2.34 1.46 18.50
N ASP A 16 3.20 1.33 17.49
CA ASP A 16 2.95 0.45 16.34
C ASP A 16 2.94 -1.02 16.70
N VAL A 17 3.88 -1.46 17.54
CA VAL A 17 3.90 -2.85 18.02
C VAL A 17 2.64 -3.14 18.80
N LEU A 18 2.19 -2.24 19.68
CA LEU A 18 0.94 -2.39 20.42
C LEU A 18 -0.27 -2.44 19.48
N LEU A 19 -0.34 -1.57 18.47
CA LEU A 19 -1.42 -1.59 17.47
C LEU A 19 -1.38 -2.85 16.61
N PHE A 20 -0.20 -3.36 16.25
CA PHE A 20 -0.02 -4.59 15.51
C PHE A 20 -0.52 -5.80 16.32
N VAL A 21 -0.12 -5.89 17.60
CA VAL A 21 -0.60 -6.93 18.53
C VAL A 21 -2.12 -6.80 18.72
N ALA A 22 -2.63 -5.59 18.90
CA ALA A 22 -4.07 -5.34 18.98
C ALA A 22 -4.79 -5.78 17.70
N THR A 23 -4.21 -5.55 16.53
CA THR A 23 -4.78 -5.97 15.23
C THR A 23 -4.87 -7.48 15.13
N PHE A 24 -3.87 -8.19 15.62
CA PHE A 24 -3.95 -9.64 15.73
C PHE A 24 -5.06 -10.08 16.73
N THR A 25 -5.23 -9.41 17.87
CA THR A 25 -6.15 -9.87 18.92
C THR A 25 -7.62 -9.46 18.69
N PHE A 26 -7.92 -8.17 18.57
CA PHE A 26 -9.30 -7.65 18.53
C PHE A 26 -9.54 -6.39 17.67
N LEU A 27 -8.49 -5.67 17.27
CA LEU A 27 -8.62 -4.39 16.55
C LEU A 27 -8.91 -4.64 15.06
N LYS A 28 -10.20 -4.57 14.72
CA LYS A 28 -10.71 -4.68 13.35
C LYS A 28 -10.95 -3.31 12.71
N ASP A 29 -10.86 -3.28 11.39
CA ASP A 29 -11.33 -2.15 10.57
C ASP A 29 -12.84 -2.05 10.56
N THR A 30 -13.36 -0.88 10.18
CA THR A 30 -14.78 -0.66 9.98
C THR A 30 -15.29 -1.59 8.86
N GLU A 31 -16.49 -2.16 9.04
CA GLU A 31 -17.16 -2.91 7.99
C GLU A 31 -17.61 -1.96 6.88
N THR A 32 -16.76 -1.80 5.88
CA THR A 32 -16.99 -0.96 4.70
C THR A 32 -17.33 -1.82 3.48
N PRO A 33 -17.92 -1.26 2.41
CA PRO A 33 -18.11 -1.95 1.13
C PRO A 33 -16.82 -2.48 0.48
N LEU A 34 -15.64 -2.13 0.98
CA LEU A 34 -14.33 -2.63 0.52
C LEU A 34 -13.76 -3.73 1.43
N LYS A 35 -14.39 -4.00 2.58
CA LYS A 35 -13.91 -4.96 3.56
C LYS A 35 -14.13 -6.39 3.06
N GLY A 36 -13.06 -7.17 3.05
CA GLY A 36 -13.13 -8.59 2.73
C GLY A 36 -13.91 -9.36 3.79
N LYS A 37 -14.92 -10.12 3.35
CA LYS A 37 -15.65 -11.06 4.21
C LYS A 37 -14.88 -12.35 4.43
N GLU A 38 -15.34 -13.17 5.38
CA GLU A 38 -14.78 -14.50 5.59
C GLU A 38 -14.83 -15.32 4.29
N GLY A 39 -13.75 -16.04 3.99
CA GLY A 39 -13.63 -16.83 2.76
C GLY A 39 -13.23 -16.05 1.50
N VAL A 40 -13.14 -14.71 1.54
CA VAL A 40 -12.83 -13.87 0.35
C VAL A 40 -11.47 -14.19 -0.32
N GLY A 41 -10.57 -14.84 0.42
CA GLY A 41 -9.29 -15.34 -0.12
C GLY A 41 -9.45 -16.46 -1.13
N PHE A 42 -10.53 -17.25 -1.02
CA PHE A 42 -10.85 -18.36 -1.94
C PHE A 42 -11.70 -17.91 -3.14
N HIS A 43 -12.18 -16.67 -3.14
CA HIS A 43 -12.96 -16.15 -4.25
C HIS A 43 -12.06 -15.83 -5.44
N ARG A 44 -12.64 -15.94 -6.65
CA ARG A 44 -11.98 -15.49 -7.88
C ARG A 44 -11.70 -13.98 -7.80
N LYS A 45 -10.47 -13.59 -8.11
CA LYS A 45 -10.09 -12.18 -8.25
C LYS A 45 -10.17 -11.72 -9.70
N ARG A 46 -10.78 -10.56 -9.94
CA ARG A 46 -10.67 -9.80 -11.19
C ARG A 46 -9.45 -8.91 -11.09
N PHE A 47 -8.57 -9.00 -12.08
CA PHE A 47 -7.41 -8.13 -12.20
C PHE A 47 -7.68 -7.05 -13.24
N ILE A 48 -7.52 -5.79 -12.85
CA ILE A 48 -7.65 -4.63 -13.72
C ILE A 48 -6.37 -3.81 -13.58
N ASN A 49 -5.96 -3.17 -14.66
CA ASN A 49 -4.81 -2.28 -14.60
C ASN A 49 -5.09 -0.93 -15.25
N ARG A 50 -4.37 0.08 -14.78
CA ARG A 50 -4.35 1.45 -15.30
C ARG A 50 -2.93 1.99 -15.31
N ASP A 51 -2.69 2.89 -16.25
CA ASP A 51 -1.44 3.64 -16.30
C ASP A 51 -1.59 4.93 -15.51
N LEU A 52 -0.61 5.18 -14.64
CA LEU A 52 -0.41 6.44 -13.96
C LEU A 52 0.88 7.07 -14.49
N SER A 53 0.82 8.36 -14.79
CA SER A 53 1.96 9.13 -15.28
C SER A 53 2.99 9.30 -14.16
N MET A 54 4.22 8.81 -14.37
CA MET A 54 5.31 9.04 -13.43
C MET A 54 5.68 10.53 -13.35
N ASP A 55 5.52 11.28 -14.46
CA ASP A 55 5.80 12.72 -14.47
C ASP A 55 4.79 13.50 -13.64
N ASP A 56 3.50 13.18 -13.73
CA ASP A 56 2.48 13.83 -12.88
C ASP A 56 2.74 13.52 -11.40
N VAL A 57 3.12 12.29 -11.08
CA VAL A 57 3.53 11.90 -9.72
C VAL A 57 4.78 12.68 -9.27
N LYS A 58 5.77 12.89 -10.16
CA LYS A 58 6.96 13.69 -9.85
C LYS A 58 6.62 15.17 -9.63
N VAL A 59 5.67 15.75 -10.37
CA VAL A 59 5.20 17.12 -10.15
C VAL A 59 4.69 17.28 -8.72
N VAL A 60 3.78 16.39 -8.29
CA VAL A 60 3.25 16.40 -6.92
C VAL A 60 4.35 16.15 -5.90
N LYS A 61 5.18 15.13 -6.12
CA LYS A 61 6.31 14.79 -5.24
C LYS A 61 7.20 16.02 -4.97
N ASN A 62 7.60 16.72 -6.03
CA ASN A 62 8.53 17.84 -5.94
C ASN A 62 7.88 19.05 -5.24
N ALA A 63 6.61 19.34 -5.53
CA ALA A 63 5.88 20.44 -4.88
C ALA A 63 5.73 20.24 -3.37
N PHE A 64 5.56 18.99 -2.90
CA PHE A 64 5.39 18.66 -1.49
C PHE A 64 6.68 18.19 -0.79
N GLY A 65 7.81 18.15 -1.51
CA GLY A 65 9.10 17.70 -0.95
C GLY A 65 9.07 16.27 -0.40
N CYS A 66 8.23 15.39 -0.96
CA CYS A 66 8.01 14.04 -0.45
C CYS A 66 8.56 12.94 -1.39
N THR A 67 8.21 11.67 -1.15
CA THR A 67 8.61 10.54 -2.01
C THR A 67 7.47 10.08 -2.92
N VAL A 68 7.79 9.32 -3.97
CA VAL A 68 6.79 8.70 -4.86
C VAL A 68 5.77 7.87 -4.06
N ASN A 69 6.23 7.09 -3.08
CA ASN A 69 5.34 6.26 -2.26
C ASN A 69 4.36 7.09 -1.42
N ASP A 70 4.78 8.27 -0.93
CA ASP A 70 3.89 9.15 -0.17
C ASP A 70 2.76 9.70 -1.06
N VAL A 71 3.10 10.05 -2.31
CA VAL A 71 2.13 10.45 -3.31
C VAL A 71 1.15 9.32 -3.62
N LEU A 72 1.64 8.08 -3.80
CA LEU A 72 0.78 6.92 -4.06
C LEU A 72 -0.15 6.59 -2.88
N VAL A 73 0.29 6.79 -1.63
CA VAL A 73 -0.56 6.67 -0.44
C VAL A 73 -1.69 7.71 -0.48
N GLY A 74 -1.37 8.97 -0.81
CA GLY A 74 -2.36 10.03 -0.94
C GLY A 74 -3.37 9.77 -2.08
N ILE A 75 -2.90 9.34 -3.25
CA ILE A 75 -3.77 8.95 -4.39
C ILE A 75 -4.67 7.79 -3.99
N THR A 76 -4.14 6.80 -3.27
CA THR A 76 -4.93 5.66 -2.79
C THR A 76 -6.03 6.12 -1.83
N SER A 77 -5.69 6.99 -0.89
CA SER A 77 -6.65 7.59 0.03
C SER A 77 -7.76 8.34 -0.72
N ALA A 78 -7.41 9.15 -1.73
CA ALA A 78 -8.37 9.86 -2.57
C ALA A 78 -9.30 8.91 -3.34
N ALA A 79 -8.73 7.94 -4.05
CA ALA A 79 -9.47 7.01 -4.88
C ALA A 79 -10.42 6.13 -4.06
N LEU A 80 -9.97 5.60 -2.92
CA LEU A 80 -10.81 4.80 -2.03
C LEU A 80 -11.92 5.66 -1.39
N SER A 81 -11.63 6.91 -1.03
CA SER A 81 -12.65 7.82 -0.48
C SER A 81 -13.75 8.11 -1.50
N ARG A 82 -13.37 8.39 -2.76
CA ARG A 82 -14.33 8.60 -3.86
C ARG A 82 -15.18 7.38 -4.12
N TYR A 83 -14.56 6.21 -4.22
CA TYR A 83 -15.28 4.96 -4.47
C TYR A 83 -16.24 4.65 -3.32
N LEU A 84 -15.78 4.74 -2.07
CA LEU A 84 -16.64 4.53 -0.90
C LEU A 84 -17.79 5.52 -0.85
N ASN A 85 -17.55 6.81 -1.15
CA ASN A 85 -18.60 7.83 -1.14
C ASN A 85 -19.71 7.50 -2.15
N ARG A 86 -19.35 7.03 -3.36
CA ARG A 86 -20.34 6.55 -4.34
C ARG A 86 -21.10 5.33 -3.84
N ARG A 87 -20.40 4.33 -3.28
CA ARG A 87 -21.03 3.08 -2.80
C ARG A 87 -21.99 3.30 -1.64
N TYR A 88 -21.64 4.16 -0.68
CA TYR A 88 -22.57 4.53 0.40
C TYR A 88 -23.79 5.32 -0.11
N GLY A 89 -23.60 6.17 -1.12
CA GLY A 89 -24.70 6.87 -1.79
C GLY A 89 -25.68 5.92 -2.49
N GLU A 90 -25.17 4.85 -3.11
CA GLU A 90 -25.98 3.82 -3.76
C GLU A 90 -26.72 2.92 -2.76
N MET A 91 -26.10 2.61 -1.61
CA MET A 91 -26.65 1.68 -0.62
C MET A 91 -27.71 2.33 0.28
N ASP A 92 -27.39 3.49 0.86
CA ASP A 92 -28.15 4.06 1.98
C ASP A 92 -28.83 5.40 1.59
N GLY A 93 -28.69 5.84 0.34
CA GLY A 93 -29.07 7.20 -0.08
C GLY A 93 -28.27 8.31 0.62
N ALA A 94 -27.26 7.93 1.43
CA ALA A 94 -26.43 8.83 2.20
C ALA A 94 -25.48 9.56 1.26
N LYS A 95 -25.56 10.90 1.22
CA LYS A 95 -24.73 11.71 0.31
C LYS A 95 -23.25 11.78 0.71
N ASN A 96 -22.89 11.29 1.90
CA ASN A 96 -21.59 11.48 2.52
C ASN A 96 -21.04 10.18 3.12
N LEU A 97 -19.71 10.08 3.20
CA LEU A 97 -19.00 9.03 3.93
C LEU A 97 -19.42 9.00 5.42
N PRO A 98 -19.65 7.82 6.00
CA PRO A 98 -19.79 7.67 7.44
C PRO A 98 -18.62 8.30 8.21
N PRO A 99 -18.88 8.97 9.36
CA PRO A 99 -17.81 9.52 10.16
C PRO A 99 -16.92 8.42 10.74
N ASN A 100 -15.64 8.72 10.97
CA ASN A 100 -14.68 7.86 11.67
C ASN A 100 -14.40 6.49 11.03
N ILE A 101 -14.48 6.37 9.70
CA ILE A 101 -14.05 5.15 9.01
C ILE A 101 -12.61 4.81 9.37
N ARG A 102 -12.41 3.57 9.86
CA ARG A 102 -11.10 2.97 10.03
C ARG A 102 -10.85 2.05 8.83
N LEU A 103 -10.05 2.54 7.90
CA LEU A 103 -9.53 1.77 6.80
C LEU A 103 -8.01 1.73 6.91
N ARG A 104 -7.47 0.56 7.19
CA ARG A 104 -6.02 0.33 7.26
C ARG A 104 -5.59 -0.53 6.08
N THR A 105 -4.42 -0.18 5.56
CA THR A 105 -3.72 -0.97 4.57
C THR A 105 -2.59 -1.76 5.22
N THR A 106 -2.42 -3.00 4.75
CA THR A 106 -1.20 -3.76 5.00
C THR A 106 -0.22 -3.47 3.87
N MET A 107 0.88 -2.80 4.21
CA MET A 107 1.99 -2.50 3.30
C MET A 107 3.13 -3.48 3.51
N LEU A 108 3.61 -4.06 2.41
CA LEU A 108 4.80 -4.91 2.39
C LEU A 108 6.05 -4.06 2.19
N VAL A 109 7.00 -4.18 3.10
CA VAL A 109 8.24 -3.39 3.11
C VAL A 109 9.44 -4.33 2.97
N ASN A 110 10.29 -4.06 1.99
CA ASN A 110 11.57 -4.75 1.86
C ASN A 110 12.52 -4.30 2.97
N VAL A 111 12.86 -5.18 3.90
CA VAL A 111 13.75 -4.87 5.04
C VAL A 111 15.21 -5.22 4.76
N ARG A 112 15.57 -5.50 3.50
CA ARG A 112 16.98 -5.68 3.11
C ARG A 112 17.72 -4.35 3.20
N LYS A 113 18.97 -4.40 3.70
CA LYS A 113 19.86 -3.23 3.81
C LYS A 113 20.21 -2.63 2.44
N ASN A 114 20.36 -3.48 1.42
CA ASN A 114 20.56 -3.09 0.02
C ASN A 114 19.34 -3.56 -0.78
N SER A 115 18.40 -2.66 -1.07
CA SER A 115 17.06 -2.98 -1.59
C SER A 115 16.90 -2.85 -3.12
N GLY A 116 18.00 -2.68 -3.86
CA GLY A 116 17.99 -2.47 -5.31
C GLY A 116 17.89 -3.76 -6.16
N ILE A 117 17.78 -3.56 -7.47
CA ILE A 117 18.00 -4.62 -8.47
C ILE A 117 19.49 -4.91 -8.48
N HIS A 118 19.89 -6.14 -8.16
CA HIS A 118 21.28 -6.56 -8.13
C HIS A 118 21.45 -7.76 -9.04
N ALA A 119 22.66 -7.95 -9.57
CA ALA A 119 22.95 -9.12 -10.34
C ALA A 119 22.74 -10.36 -9.46
N LEU A 120 22.05 -11.35 -10.02
CA LEU A 120 21.63 -12.53 -9.29
C LEU A 120 22.82 -13.28 -8.65
N ALA A 121 23.92 -13.34 -9.39
CA ALA A 121 25.17 -13.95 -8.95
C ALA A 121 25.78 -13.23 -7.72
N GLU A 122 25.69 -11.90 -7.64
CA GLU A 122 26.17 -11.15 -6.49
C GLU A 122 25.36 -11.48 -5.22
N LEU A 123 24.04 -11.62 -5.36
CA LEU A 123 23.14 -12.01 -4.26
C LEU A 123 23.41 -13.43 -3.75
N MET A 124 23.75 -14.36 -4.66
CA MET A 124 24.07 -15.75 -4.31
C MET A 124 25.40 -15.87 -3.58
N ASN A 125 26.41 -15.12 -4.01
CA ASN A 125 27.76 -15.17 -3.43
C ASN A 125 27.84 -14.46 -2.07
N GLY A 126 26.88 -13.58 -1.74
CA GLY A 126 26.77 -12.91 -0.44
C GLY A 126 27.86 -11.87 -0.16
N HIS A 127 28.67 -11.53 -1.17
CA HIS A 127 29.62 -10.43 -1.13
C HIS A 127 28.90 -9.08 -1.29
N GLY A 128 29.38 -8.01 -0.63
CA GLY A 128 28.77 -6.68 -0.73
C GLY A 128 27.53 -6.42 0.17
N GLY A 129 27.21 -7.34 1.09
CA GLY A 129 26.17 -7.11 2.12
C GLY A 129 24.72 -7.37 1.66
N ALA A 130 24.51 -7.69 0.38
CA ALA A 130 23.23 -8.16 -0.14
C ALA A 130 23.25 -9.70 -0.20
N ARG A 131 22.26 -10.36 0.42
CA ARG A 131 22.10 -11.82 0.39
C ARG A 131 20.82 -12.19 -0.33
N TRP A 132 20.85 -13.32 -1.02
CA TRP A 132 19.68 -13.95 -1.61
C TRP A 132 18.57 -14.18 -0.56
N GLY A 133 17.32 -14.03 -1.01
CA GLY A 133 16.12 -14.35 -0.25
C GLY A 133 15.23 -13.13 0.05
N ASN A 134 13.96 -13.42 0.30
CA ASN A 134 12.96 -12.41 0.62
C ASN A 134 13.04 -12.05 2.10
N ARG A 135 13.24 -10.75 2.38
CA ARG A 135 13.10 -10.20 3.73
C ARG A 135 12.05 -9.11 3.68
N ILE A 136 10.81 -9.49 3.99
CA ILE A 136 9.65 -8.63 3.87
C ILE A 136 9.02 -8.49 5.26
N GLY A 137 8.90 -7.25 5.70
CA GLY A 137 8.13 -6.87 6.88
C GLY A 137 6.77 -6.31 6.49
N PHE A 138 5.88 -6.26 7.46
CA PHE A 138 4.57 -5.62 7.34
C PHE A 138 4.59 -4.27 8.06
N THR A 139 3.93 -3.31 7.44
CA THR A 139 3.54 -2.05 8.08
C THR A 139 2.03 -1.89 7.94
N ILE A 140 1.35 -1.55 9.02
CA ILE A 140 -0.08 -1.26 8.99
C ILE A 140 -0.28 0.25 8.99
N LEU A 141 -0.75 0.79 7.87
CA LEU A 141 -0.96 2.22 7.68
C LEU A 141 -2.46 2.53 7.68
N ARG A 142 -2.91 3.48 8.51
CA ARG A 142 -4.30 3.97 8.44
C ARG A 142 -4.40 4.98 7.31
N LEU A 143 -5.23 4.68 6.31
CA LEU A 143 -5.49 5.62 5.23
C LEU A 143 -6.50 6.67 5.70
N PRO A 144 -6.25 7.97 5.44
CA PRO A 144 -7.25 8.99 5.67
C PRO A 144 -8.41 8.75 4.69
N ILE A 145 -9.61 8.50 5.20
CA ILE A 145 -10.82 8.33 4.37
C ILE A 145 -11.76 9.47 4.69
N ALA A 146 -11.88 10.40 3.74
CA ALA A 146 -12.64 11.63 3.87
C ALA A 146 -12.85 12.25 2.49
N MET A 147 -13.85 13.11 2.33
CA MET A 147 -14.02 13.93 1.13
C MET A 147 -13.43 15.32 1.40
N PHE A 148 -12.15 15.52 1.05
CA PHE A 148 -11.52 16.84 1.18
C PHE A 148 -11.98 17.79 0.06
N GLU A 149 -12.11 19.07 0.39
CA GLU A 149 -12.44 20.12 -0.57
C GLU A 149 -11.25 20.38 -1.52
N ASP A 150 -10.05 20.49 -0.96
CA ASP A 150 -8.80 20.63 -1.72
C ASP A 150 -8.17 19.24 -1.98
N PRO A 151 -8.03 18.80 -3.25
CA PRO A 151 -7.41 17.52 -3.57
C PRO A 151 -6.00 17.35 -2.99
N VAL A 152 -5.22 18.42 -2.83
CA VAL A 152 -3.86 18.27 -2.30
C VAL A 152 -3.83 17.88 -0.81
N ASP A 153 -4.93 18.02 -0.08
CA ASP A 153 -5.01 17.56 1.31
C ASP A 153 -4.86 16.04 1.44
N TYR A 154 -5.25 15.27 0.43
CA TYR A 154 -4.96 13.84 0.39
C TYR A 154 -3.46 13.56 0.40
N ILE A 155 -2.66 14.40 -0.29
CA ILE A 155 -1.19 14.30 -0.29
C ILE A 155 -0.63 14.73 1.06
N ARG A 156 -1.07 15.87 1.60
CA ARG A 156 -0.61 16.35 2.92
C ARG A 156 -0.85 15.30 4.01
N LYS A 157 -2.06 14.73 4.05
CA LYS A 157 -2.41 13.66 4.99
C LYS A 157 -1.69 12.35 4.70
N GLY A 158 -1.53 11.98 3.43
CA GLY A 158 -0.74 10.82 3.02
C GLY A 158 0.72 10.90 3.47
N VAL A 159 1.35 12.06 3.31
CA VAL A 159 2.71 12.33 3.78
C VAL A 159 2.79 12.26 5.31
N GLU A 160 1.86 12.89 6.03
CA GLU A 160 1.80 12.86 7.49
C GLU A 160 1.79 11.42 8.03
N VAL A 161 0.88 10.58 7.52
CA VAL A 161 0.78 9.18 7.98
C VAL A 161 2.00 8.35 7.59
N SER A 162 2.55 8.60 6.39
CA SER A 162 3.70 7.86 5.88
C SER A 162 4.98 8.21 6.62
N GLU A 163 5.26 9.49 6.85
CA GLU A 163 6.44 9.96 7.59
C GLU A 163 6.42 9.51 9.06
N ARG A 164 5.26 9.57 9.72
CA ARG A 164 5.12 9.03 11.08
C ARG A 164 5.43 7.53 11.11
N LYS A 165 5.08 6.80 10.06
CA LYS A 165 5.30 5.37 9.95
C LYS A 165 6.73 4.98 9.54
N LYS A 166 7.39 5.79 8.70
CA LYS A 166 8.83 5.65 8.40
C LYS A 166 9.69 5.86 9.64
N ASN A 167 9.24 6.70 10.57
CA ASN A 167 9.85 6.90 11.88
C ASN A 167 9.42 5.84 12.91
N SER A 168 9.35 4.58 12.49
CA SER A 168 9.02 3.41 13.33
C SER A 168 9.75 2.18 12.82
N LEU A 169 10.12 1.26 13.73
CA LEU A 169 10.76 -0.02 13.36
C LEU A 169 9.74 -1.14 13.15
N GLU A 170 8.45 -0.83 12.93
CA GLU A 170 7.37 -1.82 12.76
C GLU A 170 7.71 -2.89 11.71
N ALA A 171 8.16 -2.50 10.51
CA ALA A 171 8.50 -3.46 9.45
C ALA A 171 9.63 -4.43 9.86
N ILE A 172 10.63 -3.94 10.59
CA ILE A 172 11.72 -4.79 11.09
C ILE A 172 11.20 -5.73 12.18
N PHE A 173 10.38 -5.21 13.10
CA PHE A 173 9.75 -5.98 14.16
C PHE A 173 8.85 -7.09 13.63
N THR A 174 7.99 -6.80 12.64
CA THR A 174 7.07 -7.79 12.06
C THR A 174 7.82 -8.87 11.30
N TYR A 175 8.90 -8.53 10.58
CA TYR A 175 9.77 -9.53 9.96
C TYR A 175 10.46 -10.41 11.02
N ALA A 176 11.09 -9.80 12.03
CA ALA A 176 11.82 -10.54 13.06
C ALA A 176 10.90 -11.45 13.89
N SER A 177 9.72 -10.95 14.27
CA SER A 177 8.71 -11.74 14.98
C SER A 177 8.17 -12.88 14.12
N GLY A 178 7.90 -12.65 12.83
CA GLY A 178 7.50 -13.71 11.91
C GLY A 178 8.53 -14.84 11.80
N VAL A 179 9.81 -14.50 11.63
CA VAL A 179 10.90 -15.49 11.60
C VAL A 179 11.00 -16.27 12.91
N LEU A 180 10.87 -15.58 14.06
CA LEU A 180 10.92 -16.20 15.37
C LEU A 180 9.75 -17.16 15.58
N ILE A 181 8.53 -16.74 15.22
CA ILE A 181 7.31 -17.55 15.36
C ILE A 181 7.41 -18.83 14.52
N VAL A 182 7.88 -18.73 13.27
CA VAL A 182 8.08 -19.91 12.42
C VAL A 182 9.07 -20.88 13.05
N LYS A 183 10.18 -20.38 13.63
CA LYS A 183 11.20 -21.23 14.25
C LYS A 183 10.73 -21.90 15.54
N LEU A 184 9.96 -21.21 16.36
CA LEU A 184 9.54 -21.71 17.68
C LEU A 184 8.24 -22.51 17.63
N PHE A 185 7.29 -22.10 16.79
CA PHE A 185 5.92 -22.60 16.78
C PHE A 185 5.51 -23.23 15.44
N GLY A 186 6.35 -23.12 14.41
CA GLY A 186 6.10 -23.71 13.10
C GLY A 186 5.26 -22.82 12.17
N ILE A 187 5.24 -23.20 10.88
CA ILE A 187 4.65 -22.39 9.82
C ILE A 187 3.12 -22.25 9.92
N LYS A 188 2.40 -23.28 10.40
CA LYS A 188 0.93 -23.25 10.53
C LYS A 188 0.47 -22.18 11.53
N ILE A 189 1.21 -22.00 12.63
CA ILE A 189 0.90 -20.96 13.61
C ILE A 189 1.18 -19.59 13.00
N ALA A 190 2.34 -19.40 12.34
CA ALA A 190 2.66 -18.15 11.67
C ALA A 190 1.62 -17.76 10.60
N GLU A 191 1.18 -18.72 9.78
CA GLU A 191 0.12 -18.54 8.78
C GLU A 191 -1.18 -18.07 9.43
N THR A 192 -1.62 -18.73 10.50
CA THR A 192 -2.85 -18.37 11.23
C THR A 192 -2.79 -16.93 11.77
N LEU A 193 -1.64 -16.53 12.34
CA LEU A 193 -1.43 -15.16 12.82
C LEU A 193 -1.50 -14.14 11.67
N CYS A 194 -0.76 -14.40 10.59
CA CYS A 194 -0.75 -13.55 9.40
C CYS A 194 -2.16 -13.43 8.80
N HIS A 195 -2.88 -14.54 8.63
CA HIS A 195 -4.24 -14.54 8.12
C HIS A 195 -5.15 -13.66 8.96
N ARG A 196 -5.06 -13.73 10.30
CA ARG A 196 -5.86 -12.92 11.23
C ARG A 196 -5.54 -11.43 11.18
N ILE A 197 -4.26 -11.06 11.03
CA ILE A 197 -3.87 -9.65 10.87
C ILE A 197 -4.43 -9.09 9.56
N VAL A 198 -4.25 -9.84 8.47
CA VAL A 198 -4.71 -9.44 7.14
C VAL A 198 -6.23 -9.32 7.12
N SER A 199 -6.97 -10.30 7.66
CA SER A 199 -8.43 -10.25 7.72
C SER A 199 -8.98 -9.12 8.59
N ASN A 200 -8.20 -8.61 9.56
CA ASN A 200 -8.58 -7.47 10.39
C ASN A 200 -8.28 -6.10 9.75
N THR A 201 -7.59 -6.07 8.60
CA THR A 201 -7.36 -4.85 7.77
C THR A 201 -8.14 -4.90 6.46
N THR A 202 -8.28 -3.78 5.74
CA THR A 202 -9.20 -3.69 4.59
C THR A 202 -8.53 -3.92 3.24
N VAL A 203 -7.36 -3.33 3.00
CA VAL A 203 -6.70 -3.37 1.67
C VAL A 203 -5.22 -3.75 1.77
N CYS A 204 -4.71 -4.46 0.76
CA CYS A 204 -3.27 -4.65 0.59
C CYS A 204 -2.71 -3.56 -0.33
N PHE A 205 -1.54 -3.00 0.01
CA PHE A 205 -0.83 -2.02 -0.80
C PHE A 205 0.62 -2.47 -0.99
N SER A 206 1.10 -2.42 -2.23
CA SER A 206 2.50 -2.65 -2.57
C SER A 206 2.94 -1.68 -3.64
N SER A 207 4.15 -1.14 -3.49
CA SER A 207 4.81 -0.36 -4.53
C SER A 207 6.21 -0.90 -4.76
N ILE A 208 6.51 -1.26 -6.01
CA ILE A 208 7.76 -1.90 -6.41
C ILE A 208 8.41 -1.04 -7.49
N PRO A 209 9.61 -0.48 -7.24
CA PRO A 209 10.37 0.17 -8.29
C PRO A 209 10.82 -0.90 -9.31
N GLY A 210 10.49 -0.71 -10.57
CA GLY A 210 11.01 -1.52 -11.66
C GLY A 210 12.11 -0.83 -12.47
N PRO A 211 12.54 -1.46 -13.56
CA PRO A 211 13.60 -0.96 -14.42
C PRO A 211 13.25 0.42 -15.00
N VAL A 212 14.26 1.29 -15.08
CA VAL A 212 14.17 2.59 -15.76
C VAL A 212 14.54 2.49 -17.23
N GLU A 213 15.33 1.49 -17.59
CA GLU A 213 15.73 1.15 -18.95
C GLU A 213 14.67 0.26 -19.61
N GLU A 214 14.60 0.31 -20.94
CA GLU A 214 13.80 -0.63 -21.70
C GLU A 214 14.39 -2.04 -21.56
N ILE A 215 13.54 -3.00 -21.21
CA ILE A 215 13.90 -4.41 -21.16
C ILE A 215 13.10 -5.17 -22.22
N GLY A 216 13.69 -6.24 -22.75
CA GLY A 216 13.04 -7.10 -23.73
C GLY A 216 13.20 -8.58 -23.40
N PHE A 217 12.42 -9.41 -24.06
CA PHE A 217 12.55 -10.87 -24.03
C PHE A 217 12.67 -11.38 -25.47
N ASN A 218 13.80 -12.01 -25.81
CA ASN A 218 14.11 -12.47 -27.17
C ASN A 218 13.89 -11.37 -28.22
N ASP A 219 14.54 -10.21 -28.03
CA ASP A 219 14.43 -9.03 -28.91
C ASP A 219 13.03 -8.39 -29.02
N HIS A 220 12.06 -8.85 -28.23
CA HIS A 220 10.76 -8.20 -28.11
C HIS A 220 10.74 -7.23 -26.92
N PRO A 221 10.56 -5.92 -27.16
CA PRO A 221 10.51 -4.94 -26.07
C PRO A 221 9.29 -5.16 -25.20
N LEU A 222 9.48 -5.09 -23.88
CA LEU A 222 8.41 -5.22 -22.92
C LEU A 222 7.59 -3.93 -22.86
N VAL A 223 6.27 -4.04 -22.99
CA VAL A 223 5.37 -2.89 -22.97
C VAL A 223 5.04 -2.44 -21.53
N TYR A 224 4.86 -3.38 -20.62
CA TYR A 224 4.58 -3.10 -19.21
C TYR A 224 4.85 -4.31 -18.30
N ILE A 225 4.96 -4.04 -17.00
CA ILE A 225 5.02 -5.04 -15.93
C ILE A 225 3.81 -4.82 -15.01
N ALA A 226 3.01 -5.87 -14.78
CA ALA A 226 1.76 -5.79 -14.01
C ALA A 226 1.64 -6.98 -13.04
N PRO A 227 2.47 -7.07 -12.00
CA PRO A 227 2.44 -8.19 -11.07
C PRO A 227 1.25 -8.07 -10.11
N SER A 228 0.69 -9.19 -9.70
CA SER A 228 -0.31 -9.23 -8.64
C SER A 228 -0.30 -10.58 -7.94
N VAL A 229 -0.88 -10.62 -6.73
CA VAL A 229 -1.11 -11.84 -5.96
C VAL A 229 -2.60 -12.01 -5.64
N TYR A 230 -2.98 -13.20 -5.16
CA TYR A 230 -4.31 -13.53 -4.66
C TYR A 230 -4.19 -14.59 -3.54
N GLY A 231 -5.30 -14.90 -2.87
CA GLY A 231 -5.35 -15.93 -1.82
C GLY A 231 -5.37 -15.39 -0.38
N HIS A 232 -4.96 -14.14 -0.16
CA HIS A 232 -5.04 -13.51 1.16
C HIS A 232 -6.44 -12.91 1.44
N PRO A 233 -6.86 -12.77 2.71
CA PRO A 233 -8.22 -12.34 3.11
C PRO A 233 -8.48 -10.83 2.93
N HIS A 234 -8.11 -10.28 1.78
CA HIS A 234 -8.50 -8.93 1.34
C HIS A 234 -9.41 -9.04 0.12
N ALA A 235 -10.46 -8.21 0.10
CA ALA A 235 -11.26 -8.05 -1.11
C ALA A 235 -10.51 -7.27 -2.18
N VAL A 236 -9.73 -6.24 -1.78
CA VAL A 236 -9.00 -5.35 -2.69
C VAL A 236 -7.51 -5.42 -2.42
N THR A 237 -6.72 -5.53 -3.48
CA THR A 237 -5.26 -5.53 -3.43
C THR A 237 -4.71 -4.66 -4.54
N LEU A 238 -3.81 -3.76 -4.13
CA LEU A 238 -3.26 -2.69 -4.96
C LEU A 238 -1.77 -2.91 -5.12
N HIS A 239 -1.32 -3.02 -6.38
CA HIS A 239 0.09 -3.05 -6.73
C HIS A 239 0.43 -1.88 -7.65
N PHE A 240 1.45 -1.13 -7.28
CA PHE A 240 2.04 -0.11 -8.13
C PHE A 240 3.40 -0.62 -8.59
N GLN A 241 3.56 -0.79 -9.89
CA GLN A 241 4.82 -1.22 -10.49
C GLN A 241 5.32 -0.13 -11.42
N SER A 242 6.46 0.47 -11.11
CA SER A 242 7.09 1.39 -12.06
C SER A 242 7.82 0.62 -13.16
N TYR A 243 7.78 1.13 -14.38
CA TYR A 243 8.62 0.67 -15.49
C TYR A 243 8.83 1.85 -16.43
N MET A 244 10.09 2.19 -16.71
CA MET A 244 10.48 3.42 -17.39
C MET A 244 9.81 4.65 -16.74
N ASN A 245 9.08 5.45 -17.51
CA ASN A 245 8.38 6.64 -17.04
C ASN A 245 6.87 6.41 -16.79
N LYS A 246 6.47 5.16 -16.52
CA LYS A 246 5.07 4.79 -16.24
C LYS A 246 4.98 4.06 -14.92
N ILE A 247 3.87 4.27 -14.21
CA ILE A 247 3.49 3.45 -13.07
C ILE A 247 2.26 2.65 -13.50
N LYS A 248 2.39 1.33 -13.53
CA LYS A 248 1.26 0.43 -13.73
C LYS A 248 0.59 0.18 -12.37
N LEU A 249 -0.64 0.67 -12.22
CA LEU A 249 -1.52 0.27 -11.14
C LEU A 249 -2.21 -1.04 -11.53
N VAL A 250 -2.12 -2.05 -10.67
CA VAL A 250 -2.88 -3.29 -10.77
C VAL A 250 -3.81 -3.36 -9.56
N VAL A 251 -5.11 -3.48 -9.82
CA VAL A 251 -6.17 -3.63 -8.84
C VAL A 251 -6.71 -5.06 -8.96
N ALA A 252 -6.45 -5.88 -7.95
CA ALA A 252 -7.05 -7.20 -7.81
C ALA A 252 -8.23 -7.12 -6.85
N VAL A 253 -9.42 -7.47 -7.33
CA VAL A 253 -10.65 -7.36 -6.53
C VAL A 253 -11.51 -8.62 -6.55
N ASP A 254 -12.19 -8.88 -5.44
CA ASP A 254 -13.35 -9.77 -5.41
C ASP A 254 -14.59 -9.01 -5.91
N GLU A 255 -15.19 -9.46 -7.02
CA GLU A 255 -16.31 -8.76 -7.68
C GLU A 255 -17.61 -8.82 -6.87
N LEU A 256 -17.73 -9.76 -5.93
CA LEU A 256 -18.86 -9.82 -5.00
C LEU A 256 -18.81 -8.69 -3.97
N THR A 257 -17.60 -8.29 -3.56
CA THR A 257 -17.39 -7.16 -2.65
C THR A 257 -17.33 -5.84 -3.41
N VAL A 258 -16.64 -5.81 -4.55
CA VAL A 258 -16.43 -4.61 -5.39
C VAL A 258 -17.14 -4.81 -6.73
N PRO A 259 -18.43 -4.41 -6.85
CA PRO A 259 -19.22 -4.67 -8.06
C PRO A 259 -18.84 -3.80 -9.26
N ASP A 260 -18.17 -2.66 -9.04
CA ASP A 260 -17.56 -1.85 -10.11
C ASP A 260 -16.02 -1.76 -9.97
N PRO A 261 -15.30 -2.83 -10.34
CA PRO A 261 -13.84 -2.85 -10.33
C PRO A 261 -13.20 -1.80 -11.26
N LYS A 262 -13.87 -1.47 -12.38
CA LYS A 262 -13.33 -0.54 -13.39
C LYS A 262 -13.40 0.88 -12.86
N GLY A 263 -14.54 1.31 -12.33
CA GLY A 263 -14.68 2.63 -11.72
C GLY A 263 -13.76 2.83 -10.52
N LEU A 264 -13.52 1.78 -9.72
CA LEU A 264 -12.49 1.85 -8.66
C LEU A 264 -11.10 2.14 -9.25
N ALA A 265 -10.70 1.45 -10.32
CA ALA A 265 -9.40 1.68 -10.95
C ALA A 265 -9.32 3.07 -11.63
N ASP A 266 -10.40 3.52 -12.26
CA ASP A 266 -10.51 4.83 -12.90
C ASP A 266 -10.42 5.97 -11.87
N ASP A 267 -10.92 5.78 -10.65
CA ASP A 267 -10.77 6.76 -9.57
C ASP A 267 -9.31 7.06 -9.21
N PHE A 268 -8.38 6.12 -9.38
CA PHE A 268 -6.95 6.39 -9.13
C PHE A 268 -6.38 7.35 -10.18
N VAL A 269 -6.75 7.14 -11.45
CA VAL A 269 -6.31 8.00 -12.56
C VAL A 269 -6.89 9.40 -12.39
N GLU A 270 -8.19 9.49 -12.11
CA GLU A 270 -8.86 10.77 -11.89
C GLU A 270 -8.33 11.48 -10.64
N SER A 271 -8.07 10.75 -9.55
CA SER A 271 -7.51 11.35 -8.33
C SER A 271 -6.12 11.93 -8.56
N LEU A 272 -5.24 11.24 -9.29
CA LEU A 272 -3.92 11.78 -9.65
C LEU A 272 -4.06 13.06 -10.46
N LYS A 273 -4.95 13.07 -11.46
CA LYS A 273 -5.21 14.24 -12.31
C LYS A 273 -5.66 15.44 -11.47
N LEU A 274 -6.69 15.26 -10.63
CA LEU A 274 -7.23 16.33 -9.78
C LEU A 274 -6.18 16.87 -8.80
N ILE A 275 -5.40 15.99 -8.19
CA ILE A 275 -4.31 16.37 -7.28
C ILE A 275 -3.23 17.17 -8.01
N LYS A 276 -2.79 16.70 -9.19
CA LYS A 276 -1.77 17.38 -9.99
C LYS A 276 -2.25 18.76 -10.45
N ASP A 277 -3.50 18.87 -10.91
CA ASP A 277 -4.07 20.16 -11.33
C ASP A 277 -4.20 21.14 -10.16
N ALA A 278 -4.62 20.67 -8.98
CA ALA A 278 -4.62 21.48 -7.76
C ALA A 278 -3.20 21.89 -7.34
N THR A 279 -2.22 20.98 -7.44
CA THR A 279 -0.81 21.26 -7.12
C THR A 279 -0.23 22.38 -7.98
N VAL A 280 -0.49 22.34 -9.29
CA VAL A 280 -0.02 23.38 -10.23
C VAL A 280 -0.66 24.73 -9.90
N LYS A 281 -1.96 24.75 -9.56
CA LYS A 281 -2.65 25.98 -9.14
C LYS A 281 -2.07 26.59 -7.86
N HIS A 282 -1.68 25.76 -6.88
CA HIS A 282 -1.02 26.24 -5.66
C HIS A 282 0.41 26.76 -5.88
N SER A 283 1.04 26.36 -6.99
CA SER A 283 2.42 26.74 -7.33
C SER A 283 2.51 27.91 -8.30
N SER A 284 1.37 28.41 -8.79
CA SER A 284 1.24 29.55 -9.71
C SER A 284 0.88 30.81 -8.94
#